data_AF-A0A950BSN1-F1
#
_entry.id   AF-A0A950BSN1-F1
#
_cell.length_a   1.000
_cell.length_b   1.000
_cell.length_c   1.000
_cell.angle_alpha   90.00
_cell.angle_beta   90.00
_cell.angle_gamma   90.00
#
_symmetry.space_group_name_H-M   'P 1'
#
loop_
_entity.id
_entity.type
_entity.pdbx_description
1 polymer ?
#
loop_
_entity_poly.entity_id
_entity_poly.type
_entity_poly.pdbx_seq_one_letter_code
_entity_poly.pdbx_strand_id
1 'polypeptide(L)'
;MMLPSREQIERAAYERWERRGRFHGADRADWVAAEMDTVFDLNYQVVAEFWLAEPDKRVIGDARRPRCRFCEQSPPRAAFSFIRPAIPELVGNTSLFTRELCDECAKQFADSIDAEFARFWESLEALRAGTASFREIRAPTAIPIAAYKSLIRMALSLMPEQELSSFADTIEWVSNPDHAFDRSLFGNAGCLVYQAHVPFTAAWVCLSCRIEEDAPFP
;
A
#
# COMPACT_ATOMS: atom_id res chain seq x y z
N MET A 1 -8.36 -6.40 -21.74
CA MET A 1 -6.99 -6.95 -21.51
C MET A 1 -5.96 -6.49 -22.54
N MET A 2 -4.88 -5.81 -22.10
CA MET A 2 -3.70 -5.47 -22.91
C MET A 2 -2.47 -6.25 -22.42
N LEU A 3 -1.80 -6.97 -23.32
CA LEU A 3 -0.56 -7.68 -22.99
C LEU A 3 0.66 -6.91 -23.51
N PRO A 4 1.77 -6.88 -22.77
CA PRO A 4 2.98 -6.20 -23.22
C PRO A 4 3.58 -6.90 -24.43
N SER A 5 4.03 -6.11 -25.40
CA SER A 5 4.87 -6.61 -26.48
C SER A 5 6.26 -6.98 -25.96
N ARG A 6 6.95 -7.89 -26.66
CA ARG A 6 8.32 -8.27 -26.31
C ARG A 6 9.27 -7.07 -26.23
N GLU A 7 9.11 -6.08 -27.12
CA GLU A 7 9.93 -4.87 -27.15
C GLU A 7 9.72 -3.99 -25.91
N GLN A 8 8.48 -3.89 -25.42
CA GLN A 8 8.19 -3.16 -24.19
C GLN A 8 8.84 -3.82 -22.98
N ILE A 9 8.73 -5.16 -22.87
CA ILE A 9 9.38 -5.93 -21.79
C ILE A 9 10.89 -5.77 -21.86
N GLU A 10 11.47 -5.88 -23.06
CA GLU A 10 12.92 -5.75 -23.27
C GLU A 10 13.42 -4.36 -22.83
N ARG A 11 12.72 -3.29 -23.19
CA ARG A 11 13.05 -1.93 -22.76
C ARG A 11 12.98 -1.78 -21.24
N ALA A 12 11.88 -2.22 -20.61
CA ALA A 12 11.72 -2.14 -19.16
C ALA A 12 12.76 -2.99 -18.40
N ALA A 13 13.12 -4.17 -18.93
CA ALA A 13 14.17 -5.01 -18.39
C ALA A 13 15.55 -4.35 -18.51
N TYR A 14 15.83 -3.68 -19.63
CA TYR A 14 17.05 -2.90 -19.83
C TYR A 14 17.16 -1.74 -18.83
N GLU A 15 16.10 -0.97 -18.62
CA GLU A 15 16.07 0.11 -17.63
C GLU A 15 16.28 -0.41 -16.20
N ARG A 16 15.76 -1.59 -15.87
CA ARG A 16 16.02 -2.29 -14.60
C ARG A 16 17.49 -2.68 -14.46
N TRP A 17 18.10 -3.23 -15.51
CA TRP A 17 19.53 -3.56 -15.55
C TRP A 17 20.42 -2.32 -15.34
N GLU A 18 20.06 -1.20 -15.95
CA GLU A 18 20.78 0.07 -15.73
C GLU A 18 20.66 0.57 -14.29
N ARG A 19 19.44 0.56 -13.72
CA ARG A 19 19.22 1.00 -12.32
C ARG A 19 20.00 0.18 -11.30
N ARG A 20 20.24 -1.11 -11.54
CA ARG A 20 21.08 -1.94 -10.68
C ARG A 20 22.57 -1.85 -10.98
N GLY A 21 23.02 -0.85 -11.73
CA GLY A 21 24.44 -0.61 -11.99
C GLY A 21 25.06 -1.52 -13.04
N ARG A 22 24.26 -2.06 -13.96
CA ARG A 22 24.71 -2.88 -15.11
C ARG A 22 25.41 -4.21 -14.75
N PHE A 23 25.21 -4.71 -13.53
CA PHE A 23 25.72 -6.04 -13.16
C PHE A 23 24.99 -7.15 -13.92
N HIS A 24 25.59 -8.33 -14.10
CA HIS A 24 24.93 -9.50 -14.69
C HIS A 24 24.50 -10.51 -13.61
N GLY A 25 23.65 -11.49 -13.96
CA GLY A 25 23.28 -12.60 -13.06
C GLY A 25 21.85 -12.54 -12.50
N ALA A 26 21.09 -11.49 -12.83
CA ALA A 26 19.68 -11.35 -12.48
C ALA A 26 18.78 -11.14 -13.72
N ASP A 27 19.31 -11.37 -14.92
CA ASP A 27 18.69 -10.97 -16.21
C ASP A 27 17.29 -11.60 -16.40
N ARG A 28 17.10 -12.85 -15.98
CA ARG A 28 15.78 -13.50 -15.99
C ARG A 28 14.80 -12.87 -15.00
N ALA A 29 15.27 -12.50 -13.82
CA ALA A 29 14.43 -11.86 -12.81
C ALA A 29 14.05 -10.43 -13.23
N ASP A 30 14.97 -9.71 -13.87
CA ASP A 30 14.72 -8.41 -14.47
C ASP A 30 13.63 -8.51 -15.55
N TRP A 31 13.70 -9.53 -16.41
CA TRP A 31 12.70 -9.77 -17.45
C TRP A 31 11.30 -10.05 -16.88
N VAL A 32 11.20 -10.96 -15.90
CA VAL A 32 9.92 -11.30 -15.27
C VAL A 32 9.32 -10.08 -14.57
N ALA A 33 10.13 -9.33 -13.82
CA ALA A 33 9.66 -8.15 -13.13
C ALA A 33 9.30 -7.00 -14.11
N ALA A 34 10.02 -6.87 -15.22
CA ALA A 34 9.67 -5.95 -16.30
C ALA A 34 8.33 -6.31 -16.95
N GLU A 35 8.06 -7.60 -17.17
CA GLU A 35 6.78 -8.06 -17.68
C GLU A 35 5.64 -7.71 -16.71
N MET A 36 5.78 -7.99 -15.42
CA MET A 36 4.79 -7.65 -14.39
C MET A 36 4.52 -6.14 -14.30
N ASP A 37 5.58 -5.31 -14.25
CA ASP A 37 5.43 -3.85 -14.24
C ASP A 37 4.72 -3.35 -15.51
N THR A 38 5.11 -3.86 -16.68
CA THR A 38 4.51 -3.42 -17.95
C THR A 38 3.05 -3.86 -18.05
N VAL A 39 2.71 -5.04 -17.53
CA VAL A 39 1.31 -5.49 -17.41
C VAL A 39 0.53 -4.53 -16.53
N PHE A 40 1.08 -4.12 -15.39
CA PHE A 40 0.45 -3.14 -14.51
C PHE A 40 0.24 -1.80 -15.25
N ASP A 41 1.28 -1.24 -15.84
CA ASP A 41 1.26 0.07 -16.51
C ASP A 41 0.26 0.12 -17.68
N LEU A 42 0.06 -0.99 -18.39
CA LEU A 42 -0.87 -1.07 -19.51
C LEU A 42 -2.34 -1.23 -19.09
N ASN A 43 -2.60 -1.80 -17.91
CA ASN A 43 -3.95 -2.21 -17.52
C ASN A 43 -4.50 -1.48 -16.29
N TYR A 44 -3.68 -0.65 -15.63
CA TYR A 44 -4.07 0.08 -14.43
C TYR A 44 -3.95 1.59 -14.63
N GLN A 45 -4.95 2.31 -14.14
CA GLN A 45 -4.93 3.77 -14.06
C GLN A 45 -4.53 4.20 -12.65
N VAL A 46 -3.52 5.06 -12.57
CA VAL A 46 -3.12 5.71 -11.31
C VAL A 46 -4.22 6.67 -10.87
N VAL A 47 -4.75 6.44 -9.67
CA VAL A 47 -5.77 7.28 -9.02
C VAL A 47 -5.10 8.33 -8.13
N ALA A 48 -4.07 7.92 -7.38
CA ALA A 48 -3.30 8.82 -6.54
C ALA A 48 -1.88 8.29 -6.36
N GLU A 49 -0.89 9.19 -6.42
CA GLU A 49 0.52 8.87 -6.23
C GLU A 49 1.19 9.95 -5.36
N PHE A 50 2.00 9.51 -4.40
CA PHE A 50 2.72 10.39 -3.50
C PHE A 50 4.11 9.86 -3.16
N TRP A 51 5.09 10.76 -3.19
CA TRP A 51 6.38 10.53 -2.57
C TRP A 51 6.28 10.71 -1.06
N LEU A 52 6.89 9.79 -0.32
CA LEU A 52 6.78 9.70 1.13
C LEU A 52 7.94 10.37 1.87
N ALA A 53 8.97 10.82 1.16
CA ALA A 53 10.17 11.41 1.73
C ALA A 53 10.51 12.78 1.08
N GLU A 54 9.49 13.60 0.82
CA GLU A 54 9.70 14.95 0.29
C GLU A 54 10.13 15.95 1.39
N PRO A 55 10.89 17.01 1.04
CA PRO A 55 11.26 18.05 2.01
C PRO A 55 10.05 18.76 2.62
N ASP A 56 9.01 18.96 1.81
CA ASP A 56 7.79 19.65 2.21
C ASP A 56 6.71 18.65 2.63
N LYS A 57 5.95 19.03 3.66
CA LYS A 57 4.80 18.23 4.11
C LYS A 57 3.61 18.47 3.20
N ARG A 58 3.05 17.38 2.67
CA ARG A 58 1.77 17.37 1.97
C ARG A 58 0.66 16.91 2.93
N VAL A 59 -0.40 17.71 3.02
CA VAL A 59 -1.57 17.39 3.85
C VAL A 59 -2.77 17.17 2.95
N ILE A 60 -3.38 15.98 3.01
CA ILE A 60 -4.62 15.65 2.32
C ILE A 60 -5.85 15.88 3.24
N GLY A 61 -6.98 16.23 2.64
CA GLY A 61 -8.24 16.51 3.33
C GLY A 61 -8.58 18.00 3.52
N ASP A 62 -9.86 18.28 3.77
CA ASP A 62 -10.35 19.64 3.99
C ASP A 62 -9.95 20.16 5.39
N ALA A 63 -9.06 21.15 5.41
CA ALA A 63 -8.60 21.79 6.64
C ALA A 63 -9.69 22.59 7.39
N ARG A 64 -10.72 23.07 6.69
CA ARG A 64 -11.82 23.87 7.23
C ARG A 64 -12.98 23.02 7.70
N ARG A 65 -13.18 21.84 7.09
CA ARG A 65 -14.31 20.95 7.35
C ARG A 65 -13.83 19.50 7.49
N PRO A 66 -13.06 19.17 8.55
CA PRO A 66 -12.56 17.83 8.72
C PRO A 66 -13.72 16.85 8.93
N ARG A 67 -13.68 15.75 8.19
CA ARG A 67 -14.58 14.60 8.32
C ARG A 67 -13.72 13.34 8.35
N CYS A 68 -13.99 12.45 9.31
CA CYS A 68 -13.26 11.21 9.41
C CYS A 68 -13.71 10.27 8.28
N ARG A 69 -12.77 9.69 7.54
CA ARG A 69 -13.08 8.71 6.48
C ARG A 69 -13.62 7.39 7.01
N PHE A 70 -13.44 7.11 8.30
CA PHE A 70 -13.74 5.81 8.90
C PHE A 70 -15.03 5.82 9.71
N CYS A 71 -15.14 6.71 10.69
CA CYS A 71 -16.38 6.85 11.47
C CYS A 71 -17.37 7.87 10.88
N GLU A 72 -16.98 8.56 9.80
CA GLU A 72 -17.83 9.52 9.09
C GLU A 72 -18.25 10.78 9.89
N GLN A 73 -17.72 10.93 11.11
CA GLN A 73 -18.04 12.04 11.99
C GLN A 73 -17.15 13.26 11.72
N SER A 74 -17.69 14.43 12.06
CA SER A 74 -17.02 15.73 12.02
C SER A 74 -17.13 16.41 13.40
N PRO A 75 -16.41 17.52 13.66
CA PRO A 75 -16.60 18.30 14.87
C PRO A 75 -18.07 18.76 15.05
N PRO A 76 -18.61 18.78 16.28
CA PRO A 76 -17.96 18.45 17.56
C PRO A 76 -18.03 16.96 17.95
N ARG A 77 -18.60 16.08 17.12
CA ARG A 77 -18.78 14.65 17.45
C ARG A 77 -17.46 13.86 17.45
N ALA A 78 -16.50 14.30 16.64
CA ALA A 78 -15.15 13.75 16.61
C ALA A 78 -14.11 14.87 16.71
N ALA A 79 -13.02 14.59 17.41
CA ALA A 79 -11.88 15.49 17.56
C ALA A 79 -10.80 15.19 16.50
N PHE A 80 -10.18 16.26 16.01
CA PHE A 80 -9.11 16.24 15.01
C PHE A 80 -7.94 17.06 15.53
N SER A 81 -7.39 16.65 16.68
CA SER A 81 -6.44 17.47 17.42
C SER A 81 -5.10 17.65 16.70
N PHE A 82 -4.73 16.70 15.83
CA PHE A 82 -3.46 16.71 15.12
C PHE A 82 -3.65 16.25 13.67
N ILE A 83 -2.83 16.78 12.76
CA ILE A 83 -2.61 16.13 11.46
C ILE A 83 -1.93 14.78 11.70
N ARG A 84 -2.39 13.73 11.02
CA ARG A 84 -1.90 12.35 11.22
C ARG A 84 -1.13 11.89 9.98
N PRO A 85 -0.16 10.98 10.08
CA PRO A 85 0.40 10.34 8.89
C PRO A 85 -0.72 9.65 8.09
N ALA A 86 -0.86 9.93 6.79
CA ALA A 86 -1.83 9.23 5.94
C ALA A 86 -1.42 7.75 5.80
N ILE A 87 -0.11 7.55 5.69
CA ILE A 87 0.60 6.27 5.61
C ILE A 87 1.50 6.14 6.85
N PRO A 88 1.69 4.96 7.45
CA PRO A 88 2.53 4.79 8.63
C PRO A 88 3.97 5.27 8.41
N GLU A 89 4.57 5.91 9.40
CA GLU A 89 5.96 6.38 9.32
C GLU A 89 6.96 5.23 9.11
N LEU A 90 6.63 4.03 9.63
CA LEU A 90 7.47 2.83 9.54
C LEU A 90 7.75 2.34 8.10
N VAL A 91 6.96 2.76 7.11
CA VAL A 91 7.24 2.49 5.69
C VAL A 91 8.07 3.59 5.02
N GLY A 92 8.62 4.52 5.80
CA GLY A 92 9.44 5.63 5.33
C GLY A 92 8.66 6.92 5.06
N ASN A 93 7.46 7.07 5.62
CA ASN A 93 6.67 8.29 5.46
C ASN A 93 7.12 9.39 6.41
N THR A 94 7.59 10.50 5.84
CA THR A 94 7.95 11.74 6.53
C THR A 94 7.23 12.97 5.99
N SER A 95 6.58 12.87 4.81
CA SER A 95 5.99 14.01 4.11
C SER A 95 4.46 13.96 3.96
N LEU A 96 3.79 12.79 4.00
CA LEU A 96 2.36 12.69 3.69
C LEU A 96 1.47 12.56 4.95
N PHE A 97 0.63 13.57 5.18
CA PHE A 97 -0.27 13.66 6.33
C PHE A 97 -1.73 13.82 5.89
N THR A 98 -2.67 13.52 6.77
CA THR A 98 -4.12 13.64 6.55
C THR A 98 -4.81 14.40 7.69
N ARG A 99 -5.89 15.10 7.35
CA ARG A 99 -6.86 15.71 8.28
C ARG A 99 -8.17 14.93 8.40
N GLU A 100 -8.26 13.79 7.74
CA GLU A 100 -9.50 13.02 7.59
C GLU A 100 -9.48 11.74 8.45
N LEU A 101 -8.68 11.75 9.50
CA LEU A 101 -8.61 10.70 10.52
C LEU A 101 -8.78 11.36 11.90
N CYS A 102 -9.89 11.06 12.58
CA CYS A 102 -10.15 11.59 13.91
C CYS A 102 -9.31 10.89 14.98
N ASP A 103 -9.24 11.50 16.17
CA ASP A 103 -8.41 11.02 17.27
C ASP A 103 -8.81 9.62 17.77
N GLU A 104 -10.12 9.31 17.80
CA GLU A 104 -10.63 8.01 18.25
C GLU A 104 -10.27 6.89 17.27
N CYS A 105 -10.53 7.07 15.97
CA CYS A 105 -10.15 6.10 14.96
C CYS A 105 -8.63 5.95 14.88
N ALA A 106 -7.87 7.05 14.98
CA ALA A 106 -6.40 6.99 15.00
C ALA A 106 -5.90 6.13 16.16
N LYS A 107 -6.46 6.32 17.37
CA LYS A 107 -6.10 5.53 18.55
C LYS A 107 -6.47 4.06 18.38
N GLN A 108 -7.70 3.79 17.94
CA GLN A 108 -8.16 2.43 17.69
C GLN A 108 -7.21 1.70 16.73
N PHE A 109 -6.83 2.33 15.61
CA PHE A 109 -5.94 1.71 14.62
C PHE A 109 -4.51 1.51 15.15
N ALA A 110 -3.98 2.50 15.87
CA ALA A 110 -2.67 2.40 16.52
C ALA A 110 -2.59 1.20 17.49
N ASP A 111 -3.67 0.94 18.24
CA ASP A 111 -3.74 -0.15 19.21
C ASP A 111 -4.13 -1.51 18.57
N SER A 112 -4.43 -1.55 17.26
CA SER A 112 -4.90 -2.74 16.55
C SER A 112 -4.19 -2.98 15.21
N ILE A 113 -4.81 -2.59 14.10
CA ILE A 113 -4.39 -2.93 12.73
C ILE A 113 -3.00 -2.37 12.39
N ASP A 114 -2.67 -1.16 12.83
CA ASP A 114 -1.36 -0.55 12.55
C ASP A 114 -0.24 -1.19 13.40
N ALA A 115 -0.54 -1.64 14.63
CA ALA A 115 0.40 -2.40 15.45
C ALA A 115 0.69 -3.80 14.86
N GLU A 116 -0.33 -4.48 14.34
CA GLU A 116 -0.15 -5.76 13.63
C GLU A 116 0.60 -5.59 12.32
N PHE A 117 0.33 -4.51 11.58
CA PHE A 117 1.09 -4.17 10.39
C PHE A 117 2.56 -3.88 10.70
N ALA A 118 2.87 -3.15 11.77
CA ALA A 118 4.24 -2.91 12.20
C ALA A 118 5.00 -4.23 12.47
N ARG A 119 4.40 -5.15 13.24
CA ARG A 119 4.98 -6.49 13.50
C ARG A 119 5.22 -7.27 12.21
N PHE A 120 4.24 -7.25 11.30
CA PHE A 120 4.37 -7.90 10.00
C PHE A 120 5.51 -7.29 9.19
N TRP A 121 5.57 -5.96 9.11
CA TRP A 121 6.59 -5.24 8.36
C TRP A 121 8.01 -5.50 8.89
N GLU A 122 8.18 -5.47 10.21
CA GLU A 122 9.44 -5.81 10.88
C GLU A 122 9.87 -7.25 10.61
N SER A 123 8.92 -8.20 10.51
CA SER A 123 9.24 -9.59 10.16
C SER A 123 9.86 -9.75 8.76
N LEU A 124 9.69 -8.75 7.88
CA LEU A 124 10.25 -8.71 6.54
C LEU A 124 11.61 -7.99 6.48
N GLU A 125 12.19 -7.57 7.60
CA GLU A 125 13.40 -6.73 7.61
C GLU A 125 14.58 -7.38 6.89
N ALA A 126 14.79 -8.70 7.03
CA ALA A 126 15.86 -9.40 6.31
C ALA A 126 15.67 -9.40 4.78
N LEU A 127 14.41 -9.45 4.30
CA LEU A 127 14.11 -9.29 2.87
C LEU A 127 14.35 -7.85 2.44
N ARG A 128 13.86 -6.89 3.21
CA ARG A 128 14.01 -5.44 2.95
C ARG A 128 15.47 -5.01 2.89
N ALA A 129 16.30 -5.55 3.78
CA ALA A 129 17.74 -5.31 3.82
C ALA A 129 18.52 -6.09 2.75
N GLY A 130 17.87 -6.97 1.98
CA GLY A 130 18.52 -7.81 0.97
C GLY A 130 19.50 -8.84 1.55
N THR A 131 19.39 -9.14 2.84
CA THR A 131 20.26 -10.10 3.53
C THR A 131 19.72 -11.53 3.49
N ALA A 132 18.49 -11.71 3.00
CA ALA A 132 17.88 -13.01 2.75
C ALA A 132 16.91 -12.94 1.55
N SER A 133 16.63 -14.10 0.97
CA SER A 133 15.61 -14.31 -0.05
C SER A 133 14.39 -15.04 0.53
N PHE A 134 13.24 -14.95 -0.14
CA PHE A 134 12.03 -15.71 0.23
C PHE A 134 12.24 -17.23 0.34
N ARG A 135 13.30 -17.78 -0.29
CA ARG A 135 13.65 -19.21 -0.19
C ARG A 135 14.35 -19.56 1.11
N GLU A 136 15.02 -18.59 1.73
CA GLU A 136 15.85 -18.77 2.92
C GLU A 136 15.06 -18.44 4.20
N ILE A 137 14.11 -17.51 4.10
CA ILE A 137 13.21 -17.21 5.21
C ILE A 137 12.04 -18.19 5.16
N ARG A 138 11.71 -18.81 6.30
CA ARG A 138 10.34 -19.26 6.56
C ARG A 138 9.46 -18.02 6.77
N ALA A 139 9.38 -17.16 5.75
CA ALA A 139 8.56 -15.95 5.82
C ALA A 139 7.12 -16.40 6.06
N PRO A 140 6.34 -15.66 6.87
CA PRO A 140 4.92 -15.96 7.01
C PRO A 140 4.30 -16.00 5.61
N THR A 141 3.81 -17.17 5.18
CA THR A 141 3.10 -17.32 3.89
C THR A 141 1.70 -16.73 3.94
N ALA A 142 1.34 -16.09 5.05
CA ALA A 142 0.06 -15.46 5.29
C ALA A 142 0.29 -14.16 6.08
N ILE A 143 -0.35 -13.09 5.62
CA ILE A 143 -0.45 -11.83 6.36
C ILE A 143 -1.55 -11.96 7.43
N PRO A 144 -1.35 -11.50 8.67
CA PRO A 144 -2.44 -11.37 9.62
C PRO A 144 -3.56 -10.48 9.04
N ILE A 145 -4.82 -10.86 9.20
CA ILE A 145 -5.96 -10.09 8.67
C ILE A 145 -5.93 -8.62 9.13
N ALA A 146 -5.46 -8.35 10.35
CA ALA A 146 -5.28 -7.01 10.88
C ALA A 146 -4.21 -6.20 10.13
N ALA A 147 -3.07 -6.82 9.79
CA ALA A 147 -2.05 -6.18 8.97
C ALA A 147 -2.57 -5.91 7.55
N TYR A 148 -3.37 -6.82 6.97
CA TYR A 148 -4.05 -6.58 5.70
C TYR A 148 -5.04 -5.42 5.78
N LYS A 149 -5.85 -5.33 6.85
CA LYS A 149 -6.73 -4.18 7.09
C LYS A 149 -5.97 -2.86 7.16
N SER A 150 -4.76 -2.83 7.73
CA SER A 150 -3.94 -1.61 7.73
C SER A 150 -3.52 -1.20 6.32
N LEU A 151 -3.18 -2.15 5.43
CA LEU A 151 -2.94 -1.85 4.01
C LEU A 151 -4.17 -1.25 3.34
N ILE A 152 -5.37 -1.78 3.65
CA ILE A 152 -6.61 -1.22 3.12
C ILE A 152 -6.96 0.13 3.74
N ARG A 153 -6.67 0.35 5.03
CA ARG A 153 -6.77 1.66 5.69
C ARG A 153 -5.91 2.70 4.97
N MET A 154 -4.69 2.33 4.58
CA MET A 154 -3.81 3.19 3.78
C MET A 154 -4.43 3.52 2.43
N ALA A 155 -4.95 2.53 1.71
CA ALA A 155 -5.66 2.75 0.44
C ALA A 155 -6.87 3.69 0.58
N LEU A 156 -7.71 3.47 1.59
CA LEU A 156 -8.86 4.33 1.91
C LEU A 156 -8.43 5.74 2.31
N SER A 157 -7.25 5.92 2.92
CA SER A 157 -6.72 7.24 3.23
C SER A 157 -6.32 8.02 1.97
N LEU A 158 -5.86 7.33 0.91
CA LEU A 158 -5.43 7.97 -0.34
C LEU A 158 -6.58 8.15 -1.34
N MET A 159 -7.67 7.41 -1.17
CA MET A 159 -8.80 7.39 -2.08
C MET A 159 -9.41 8.79 -2.32
N PRO A 160 -9.83 9.14 -3.54
CA PRO A 160 -10.61 10.35 -3.75
C PRO A 160 -11.92 10.30 -2.95
N GLU A 161 -12.35 11.44 -2.38
CA GLU A 161 -13.56 11.50 -1.56
C GLU A 161 -14.81 11.01 -2.31
N GLN A 162 -14.86 11.26 -3.62
CA GLN A 162 -15.97 10.88 -4.49
C GLN A 162 -16.14 9.37 -4.63
N GLU A 163 -15.07 8.61 -4.41
CA GLU A 163 -15.07 7.15 -4.55
C GLU A 163 -15.43 6.44 -3.24
N LEU A 164 -15.25 7.10 -2.08
CA LEU A 164 -15.40 6.47 -0.76
C LEU A 164 -16.78 5.83 -0.55
N SER A 165 -17.85 6.39 -1.12
CA SER A 165 -19.20 5.83 -1.00
C SER A 165 -19.33 4.43 -1.59
N SER A 166 -18.49 4.09 -2.58
CA SER A 166 -18.45 2.76 -3.20
C SER A 166 -17.77 1.70 -2.31
N PHE A 167 -17.17 2.12 -1.18
CA PHE A 167 -16.37 1.27 -0.29
C PHE A 167 -16.91 1.27 1.16
N ALA A 168 -18.19 1.58 1.37
CA ALA A 168 -18.79 1.62 2.71
C ALA A 168 -18.58 0.31 3.50
N ASP A 169 -18.82 -0.84 2.89
CA ASP A 169 -18.60 -2.15 3.51
C ASP A 169 -17.11 -2.39 3.85
N THR A 170 -16.21 -1.85 3.02
CA THR A 170 -14.76 -1.94 3.26
C THR A 170 -14.35 -1.06 4.44
N ILE A 171 -14.91 0.13 4.55
CA ILE A 171 -14.67 1.05 5.67
C ILE A 171 -15.18 0.43 6.98
N GLU A 172 -16.38 -0.14 6.97
CA GLU A 172 -16.94 -0.86 8.12
C GLU A 172 -16.04 -2.02 8.53
N TRP A 173 -15.65 -2.87 7.56
CA TRP A 173 -14.78 -3.99 7.81
C TRP A 173 -13.42 -3.57 8.37
N VAL A 174 -12.74 -2.56 7.79
CA VAL A 174 -11.46 -2.04 8.32
C VAL A 174 -11.62 -1.55 9.76
N SER A 175 -12.77 -0.94 10.07
CA SER A 175 -13.07 -0.40 11.40
C SER A 175 -13.52 -1.45 12.42
N ASN A 176 -13.79 -2.70 12.01
CA ASN A 176 -14.17 -3.79 12.91
C ASN A 176 -12.99 -4.26 13.78
N PRO A 177 -13.07 -4.14 15.13
CA PRO A 177 -12.00 -4.61 16.02
C PRO A 177 -11.94 -6.14 16.16
N ASP A 178 -12.99 -6.89 15.78
CA ASP A 178 -12.99 -8.36 15.88
C ASP A 178 -12.28 -9.04 14.70
N HIS A 179 -10.96 -9.04 14.77
CA HIS A 179 -10.10 -9.65 13.75
C HIS A 179 -10.26 -11.17 13.66
N ALA A 180 -10.66 -11.85 14.75
CA ALA A 180 -10.86 -13.29 14.74
C ALA A 180 -12.10 -13.66 13.92
N PHE A 181 -13.19 -12.91 14.12
CA PHE A 181 -14.39 -13.02 13.30
C PHE A 181 -14.08 -12.73 11.83
N ASP A 182 -13.42 -11.62 11.52
CA ASP A 182 -13.11 -11.30 10.12
C ASP A 182 -12.24 -12.38 9.47
N ARG A 183 -11.23 -12.90 10.17
CA ARG A 183 -10.42 -14.01 9.65
C ARG A 183 -11.27 -15.22 9.25
N SER A 184 -12.34 -15.52 10.00
CA SER A 184 -13.24 -16.63 9.67
C SER A 184 -14.04 -16.41 8.38
N LEU A 185 -14.26 -15.15 7.99
CA LEU A 185 -14.94 -14.79 6.75
C LEU A 185 -14.01 -14.85 5.53
N PHE A 186 -12.71 -14.58 5.72
CA PHE A 186 -11.72 -14.47 4.65
C PHE A 186 -10.86 -15.74 4.47
N GLY A 187 -11.49 -16.92 4.45
CA GLY A 187 -10.80 -18.22 4.48
C GLY A 187 -9.65 -18.40 3.47
N ASN A 188 -9.83 -17.94 2.22
CA ASN A 188 -8.85 -18.08 1.13
C ASN A 188 -8.29 -16.73 0.62
N ALA A 189 -8.51 -15.63 1.34
CA ALA A 189 -7.97 -14.35 0.92
C ALA A 189 -6.44 -14.35 1.11
N GLY A 190 -5.71 -14.04 0.05
CA GLY A 190 -4.25 -13.93 0.06
C GLY A 190 -3.80 -12.54 -0.32
N CYS A 191 -2.75 -12.05 0.33
CA CYS A 191 -2.01 -10.86 -0.10
C CYS A 191 -0.68 -11.34 -0.69
N LEU A 192 -0.44 -11.02 -1.96
CA LEU A 192 0.85 -11.29 -2.59
C LEU A 192 1.82 -10.16 -2.24
N VAL A 193 3.01 -10.53 -1.77
CA VAL A 193 4.08 -9.59 -1.47
C VAL A 193 5.21 -9.87 -2.44
N TYR A 194 5.52 -8.87 -3.28
CA TYR A 194 6.61 -8.93 -4.23
C TYR A 194 7.80 -8.13 -3.69
N GLN A 195 9.00 -8.70 -3.76
CA GLN A 195 10.22 -7.95 -3.49
C GLN A 195 10.73 -7.40 -4.83
N ALA A 196 10.83 -6.07 -4.92
CA ALA A 196 11.53 -5.46 -6.03
C ALA A 196 13.03 -5.83 -5.95
N HIS A 197 13.56 -6.40 -7.03
CA HIS A 197 14.98 -6.75 -7.14
C HIS A 197 15.92 -5.53 -7.19
N VAL A 198 15.37 -4.37 -7.52
CA VAL A 198 16.10 -3.10 -7.57
C VAL A 198 15.47 -2.17 -6.52
N PRO A 199 16.25 -1.68 -5.54
CA PRO A 199 15.74 -0.76 -4.54
C PRO A 199 15.36 0.57 -5.20
N PHE A 200 14.22 1.11 -4.80
CA PHE A 200 13.85 2.48 -5.14
C PHE A 200 14.70 3.45 -4.31
N THR A 201 15.06 4.59 -4.90
CA THR A 201 15.88 5.62 -4.23
C THR A 201 15.10 6.39 -3.17
N ALA A 202 13.77 6.39 -3.24
CA ALA A 202 12.88 7.02 -2.29
C ALA A 202 11.60 6.20 -2.12
N ALA A 203 11.01 6.25 -0.92
CA ALA A 203 9.73 5.63 -0.64
C ALA A 203 8.59 6.42 -1.31
N TRP A 204 7.64 5.70 -1.89
CA TRP A 204 6.45 6.25 -2.52
C TRP A 204 5.26 5.31 -2.30
N VAL A 205 4.06 5.82 -2.51
CA VAL A 205 2.82 5.06 -2.46
C VAL A 205 1.95 5.43 -3.65
N CYS A 206 1.26 4.43 -4.20
CA CYS A 206 0.31 4.63 -5.29
C CYS A 206 -0.96 3.82 -5.04
N LEU A 207 -2.09 4.44 -5.32
CA LEU A 207 -3.39 3.81 -5.44
C LEU A 207 -3.74 3.76 -6.93
N SER A 208 -3.97 2.56 -7.45
CA SER A 208 -4.34 2.35 -8.86
C SER A 208 -5.60 1.51 -8.96
N CYS A 209 -6.44 1.80 -9.95
CA CYS A 209 -7.59 0.99 -10.31
C CYS A 209 -7.35 0.28 -11.64
N ARG A 210 -8.03 -0.84 -11.87
CA ARG A 210 -8.01 -1.49 -13.16
C ARG A 210 -8.77 -0.64 -14.18
N ILE A 211 -8.24 -0.53 -15.40
CA ILE A 211 -8.93 0.12 -16.52
C ILE A 211 -10.11 -0.74 -16.98
N GLU A 212 -9.91 -2.06 -17.03
CA GLU A 212 -10.92 -3.05 -17.39
C GLU A 212 -11.09 -4.06 -16.24
N GLU A 213 -12.30 -4.53 -15.99
CA GLU A 213 -12.61 -5.46 -14.88
C GLU A 213 -11.76 -6.73 -14.94
N ASP A 214 -11.50 -7.21 -16.16
CA ASP A 214 -10.75 -8.42 -16.49
C ASP A 214 -9.22 -8.25 -16.52
N ALA A 215 -8.70 -7.06 -16.18
CA ALA A 215 -7.27 -6.82 -16.16
C ALA A 215 -6.52 -7.84 -15.28
N PRO A 216 -5.39 -8.40 -15.75
CA PRO A 216 -4.62 -9.37 -14.97
C PRO A 216 -4.05 -8.72 -13.70
N PHE A 217 -3.91 -9.50 -12.64
CA PHE A 217 -3.06 -9.08 -11.53
C PHE A 217 -1.59 -9.09 -12.00
N PRO A 218 -0.80 -8.07 -11.65
CA PRO A 218 0.63 -8.06 -11.91
C PRO A 218 1.34 -9.20 -11.18
#